data_AF-A0A1S1SYU6-F1
#
_entry.id   AF-A0A1S1SYU6-F1
#
_cell.length_a   1.000
_cell.length_b   1.000
_cell.length_c   1.000
_cell.angle_alpha   90.00
_cell.angle_beta   90.00
_cell.angle_gamma   90.00
#
_symmetry.space_group_name_H-M   'P 1'
#
loop_
_entity.id
_entity.type
_entity.pdbx_description
1 polymer ?
#
loop_
_entity_poly.entity_id
_entity_poly.type
_entity_poly.pdbx_seq_one_letter_code
_entity_poly.pdbx_strand_id
1 'polypeptide(L)'
;MQKALTAIAAVLLPSSAPAETGLAHPLPTVQPFRLDADSGCYRYTGTAGEFTGRFRAGSYVRVTMDDAERIPVMDAPDFQTGAPAFWFGPLPRTGSYSITFTPAYLIGTPGTVEICGRTMPPKTP
;
A
#
# COMPACT_ATOMS: atom_id res chain seq x y z
N MET A 1 -9.57 -22.24 -75.49
CA MET A 1 -10.35 -22.06 -74.24
C MET A 1 -9.50 -22.62 -73.10
N GLN A 2 -8.63 -21.78 -72.51
CA GLN A 2 -8.81 -20.98 -71.28
C GLN A 2 -8.33 -21.73 -70.02
N LYS A 3 -7.13 -21.33 -69.56
CA LYS A 3 -6.47 -21.76 -68.33
C LYS A 3 -7.22 -21.19 -67.12
N ALA A 4 -7.45 -21.98 -66.07
CA ALA A 4 -7.89 -21.50 -64.77
C ALA A 4 -6.80 -21.78 -63.74
N LEU A 5 -6.13 -20.72 -63.26
CA LEU A 5 -5.33 -20.76 -62.04
C LEU A 5 -6.19 -20.25 -60.89
N THR A 6 -6.43 -21.10 -59.90
CA THR A 6 -7.16 -20.75 -58.67
C THR A 6 -6.18 -20.12 -57.68
N ALA A 7 -6.32 -18.82 -57.43
CA ALA A 7 -5.58 -18.11 -56.38
C ALA A 7 -6.25 -18.35 -55.02
N ILE A 8 -5.54 -18.99 -54.09
CA ILE A 8 -5.98 -19.16 -52.70
C ILE A 8 -5.55 -17.92 -51.93
N ALA A 9 -6.49 -17.04 -51.61
CA ALA A 9 -6.27 -15.90 -50.74
C ALA A 9 -6.20 -16.40 -49.28
N ALA A 10 -5.00 -16.46 -48.72
CA ALA A 10 -4.78 -16.71 -47.31
C ALA A 10 -5.16 -15.45 -46.51
N VAL A 11 -6.32 -15.48 -45.85
CA VAL A 11 -6.73 -14.46 -44.90
C VAL A 11 -5.93 -14.67 -43.61
N LEU A 12 -4.92 -13.83 -43.38
CA LEU A 12 -4.23 -13.73 -42.09
C LEU A 12 -5.15 -13.01 -41.11
N LEU A 13 -5.83 -13.76 -40.24
CA LEU A 13 -6.52 -13.21 -39.09
C LEU A 13 -5.47 -12.71 -38.09
N PRO A 14 -5.55 -11.47 -37.58
CA PRO A 14 -4.73 -11.04 -36.45
C PRO A 14 -5.17 -11.86 -35.23
N SER A 15 -4.33 -12.80 -34.82
CA SER A 15 -4.45 -13.48 -33.53
C SER A 15 -4.31 -12.42 -32.45
N SER A 16 -5.41 -12.07 -31.81
CA SER A 16 -5.39 -11.21 -30.63
C SER A 16 -4.76 -12.03 -29.52
N ALA A 17 -3.48 -11.79 -29.22
CA ALA A 17 -2.87 -12.35 -28.03
C ALA A 17 -3.74 -11.96 -26.82
N PRO A 18 -4.13 -12.90 -25.94
CA PRO A 18 -4.80 -12.53 -24.72
C PRO A 18 -3.85 -11.62 -23.96
N ALA A 19 -4.27 -10.36 -23.75
CA ALA A 19 -3.61 -9.47 -22.81
C ALA A 19 -3.45 -10.25 -21.49
N GLU A 20 -2.23 -10.27 -20.98
CA GLU A 20 -1.90 -10.88 -19.71
C GLU A 20 -2.97 -10.48 -18.69
N THR A 21 -3.76 -11.46 -18.24
CA THR A 21 -4.59 -11.29 -17.04
C THR A 21 -3.61 -11.32 -15.86
N GLY A 22 -2.82 -10.26 -15.74
CA GLY A 22 -2.12 -9.95 -14.51
C GLY A 22 -3.18 -9.91 -13.44
N LEU A 23 -3.01 -10.71 -12.39
CA LEU A 23 -3.88 -10.77 -11.21
C LEU A 23 -4.23 -9.34 -10.79
N ALA A 24 -5.40 -8.88 -11.20
CA ALA A 24 -5.89 -7.55 -10.89
C ALA A 24 -6.27 -7.56 -9.42
N HIS A 25 -5.27 -7.43 -8.55
CA HIS A 25 -5.51 -7.14 -7.15
C HIS A 25 -6.38 -5.88 -7.14
N PRO A 26 -7.55 -5.91 -6.48
CA PRO A 26 -8.41 -4.74 -6.42
C PRO A 26 -7.58 -3.56 -5.91
N LEU A 27 -7.75 -2.40 -6.54
CA LEU A 27 -7.04 -1.20 -6.10
C LEU A 27 -7.28 -1.00 -4.59
N PRO A 28 -6.22 -0.75 -3.81
CA PRO A 28 -6.36 -0.58 -2.36
C PRO A 28 -7.38 0.53 -2.08
N THR A 29 -8.34 0.24 -1.20
CA THR A 29 -9.23 1.28 -0.70
C THR A 29 -8.42 2.26 0.14
N VAL A 30 -8.46 3.54 -0.25
CA VAL A 30 -7.76 4.62 0.45
C VAL A 30 -8.61 5.13 1.61
N GLN A 31 -8.06 5.08 2.82
CA GLN A 31 -8.67 5.58 4.04
C GLN A 31 -7.94 6.84 4.51
N PRO A 32 -8.50 8.04 4.29
CA PRO A 32 -7.96 9.25 4.90
C PRO A 32 -8.14 9.18 6.43
N PHE A 33 -7.16 9.68 7.17
CA PHE A 33 -7.25 9.74 8.63
C PHE A 33 -6.69 11.03 9.20
N ARG A 34 -7.09 11.29 10.45
CA ARG A 34 -6.50 12.34 11.29
C ARG A 34 -6.16 11.69 12.63
N LEU A 35 -5.00 12.08 13.17
CA LEU A 35 -4.65 11.70 14.53
C LEU A 35 -5.59 12.40 15.49
N ASP A 36 -6.06 11.65 16.48
CA ASP A 36 -6.75 12.21 17.62
C ASP A 36 -5.85 13.21 18.37
N ALA A 37 -6.43 14.31 18.84
CA ALA A 37 -5.68 15.43 19.40
C ALA A 37 -5.04 15.09 20.75
N ASP A 38 -5.71 14.25 21.55
CA ASP A 38 -5.27 13.89 22.90
C ASP A 38 -4.26 12.74 22.89
N SER A 39 -4.56 11.67 22.15
CA SER A 39 -3.72 10.46 22.08
C SER A 39 -2.61 10.52 21.03
N GLY A 40 -2.76 11.40 20.03
CA GLY A 40 -1.89 11.45 18.85
C GLY A 40 -1.98 10.17 18.00
N CYS A 41 -3.07 9.41 18.11
CA CYS A 41 -3.27 8.14 17.44
C CYS A 41 -4.56 8.11 16.63
N TYR A 42 -4.59 7.26 15.61
CA TYR A 42 -5.76 6.91 14.84
C TYR A 42 -5.95 5.39 14.90
N ARG A 43 -7.18 4.93 15.06
CA ARG A 43 -7.55 3.52 15.11
C ARG A 43 -8.57 3.21 14.02
N TYR A 44 -8.39 2.09 13.36
CA TYR A 44 -9.26 1.64 12.29
C TYR A 44 -9.44 0.14 12.33
N THR A 45 -10.66 -0.31 12.05
CA THR A 45 -10.98 -1.72 11.79
C THR A 45 -11.76 -1.78 10.48
N GLY A 46 -11.25 -2.56 9.51
CA GLY A 46 -11.86 -2.68 8.19
C GLY A 46 -10.89 -3.21 7.15
N THR A 47 -11.15 -2.91 5.88
CA THR A 47 -10.49 -3.52 4.73
C THR A 47 -9.60 -2.54 3.93
N ALA A 48 -9.34 -1.35 4.45
CA ALA A 48 -8.50 -0.36 3.77
C ALA A 48 -7.09 -0.90 3.48
N GLY A 49 -6.61 -0.65 2.27
CA GLY A 49 -5.28 -1.06 1.80
C GLY A 49 -4.24 0.06 1.81
N GLU A 50 -4.70 1.30 1.94
CA GLU A 50 -3.87 2.49 2.01
C GLU A 50 -4.45 3.47 3.02
N PHE A 51 -3.59 4.08 3.83
CA PHE A 51 -3.97 5.11 4.79
C PHE A 51 -3.22 6.41 4.48
N THR A 52 -3.94 7.51 4.32
CA THR A 52 -3.32 8.82 4.06
C THR A 52 -3.58 9.78 5.20
N GLY A 53 -2.52 10.32 5.79
CA GLY A 53 -2.59 11.25 6.91
C GLY A 53 -1.52 12.32 6.86
N ARG A 54 -1.74 13.44 7.56
CA ARG A 54 -0.78 14.55 7.61
C ARG A 54 0.09 14.47 8.86
N PHE A 55 1.40 14.53 8.66
CA PHE A 55 2.40 14.54 9.74
C PHE A 55 3.30 15.77 9.66
N ARG A 56 4.02 16.04 10.74
CA ARG A 56 5.00 17.14 10.85
C ARG A 56 6.42 16.63 10.59
N ALA A 57 7.28 17.48 10.04
CA ALA A 57 8.70 17.21 9.95
C ALA A 57 9.30 16.88 11.33
N GLY A 58 10.24 15.95 11.39
CA GLY A 58 10.89 15.49 12.61
C GLY A 58 10.06 14.52 13.46
N SER A 59 8.79 14.27 13.10
CA SER A 59 7.98 13.28 13.82
C SER A 59 8.40 11.84 13.50
N TYR A 60 8.02 10.93 14.37
CA TYR A 60 8.11 9.49 14.21
C TYR A 60 6.71 8.92 14.10
N VAL A 61 6.52 7.92 13.24
CA VAL A 61 5.23 7.26 13.05
C VAL A 61 5.34 5.83 13.55
N ARG A 62 4.45 5.46 14.47
CA ARG A 62 4.28 4.07 14.93
C ARG A 62 3.08 3.47 14.23
N VAL A 63 3.24 2.28 13.67
CA VAL A 63 2.16 1.48 13.12
C VAL A 63 2.13 0.12 13.82
N THR A 64 0.96 -0.24 14.35
CA THR A 64 0.69 -1.55 14.93
C THR A 64 -0.51 -2.19 14.26
N MET A 65 -0.46 -3.49 14.05
CA MET A 65 -1.49 -4.29 13.42
C MET A 65 -1.76 -5.55 14.23
N ASP A 66 -2.95 -6.12 14.04
CA ASP A 66 -3.33 -7.42 14.58
C ASP A 66 -2.74 -8.60 13.80
N ASP A 67 -2.50 -8.41 12.51
CA ASP A 67 -1.92 -9.38 11.59
C ASP A 67 -0.41 -9.13 11.40
N ALA A 68 0.43 -10.09 11.82
CA ALA A 68 1.88 -10.00 11.73
C ALA A 68 2.42 -10.22 10.32
N GLU A 69 1.63 -10.81 9.41
CA GLU A 69 2.02 -10.94 8.00
C GLU A 69 1.86 -9.63 7.23
N ARG A 70 1.03 -8.71 7.74
CA ARG A 70 0.94 -7.35 7.19
C ARG A 70 2.14 -6.56 7.67
N ILE A 71 2.89 -6.05 6.71
CA ILE A 71 4.05 -5.20 6.93
C ILE A 71 3.70 -3.83 6.33
N PRO A 72 3.65 -2.76 7.15
CA PRO A 72 3.34 -1.43 6.66
C PRO A 72 4.53 -0.88 5.89
N VAL A 73 4.26 -0.13 4.85
CA VAL A 73 5.25 0.55 4.02
C VAL A 73 4.87 2.02 3.95
N MET A 74 5.84 2.90 4.15
CA MET A 74 5.65 4.34 4.14
C MET A 74 6.78 5.00 3.34
N ASP A 75 6.50 6.11 2.66
CA ASP A 75 7.53 6.95 2.04
C ASP A 75 8.27 7.77 3.11
N ALA A 76 8.96 7.07 4.00
CA ALA A 76 9.73 7.61 5.11
C ALA A 76 10.83 6.61 5.51
N PRO A 77 11.94 7.07 6.12
CA PRO A 77 12.98 6.16 6.61
C PRO A 77 12.41 5.19 7.64
N ASP A 78 12.71 3.90 7.52
CA ASP A 78 12.44 2.93 8.58
C ASP A 78 13.30 3.25 9.81
N PHE A 79 12.68 3.24 10.99
CA PHE A 79 13.36 3.42 12.27
C PHE A 79 13.44 2.08 13.01
N GLN A 80 14.63 1.50 13.06
CA GLN A 80 14.86 0.23 13.74
C GLN A 80 14.83 0.40 15.26
N THR A 81 14.03 -0.43 15.94
CA THR A 81 13.92 -0.47 17.40
C THR A 81 13.54 -1.88 17.83
N GLY A 82 13.80 -2.24 19.10
CA GLY A 82 13.35 -3.51 19.67
C GLY A 82 11.88 -3.51 20.13
N ALA A 83 11.13 -2.44 19.89
CA ALA A 83 9.71 -2.37 20.22
C ALA A 83 8.87 -3.25 19.26
N PRO A 84 7.76 -3.87 19.73
CA PRO A 84 6.88 -4.71 18.91
C PRO A 84 5.92 -3.87 18.04
N ALA A 85 6.48 -2.97 17.23
CA ALA A 85 5.74 -2.13 16.30
C ALA A 85 6.64 -1.70 15.14
N PHE A 86 6.04 -1.34 14.00
CA PHE A 86 6.77 -0.73 12.91
C PHE A 86 6.93 0.76 13.18
N TRP A 87 8.14 1.27 12.96
CA TRP A 87 8.45 2.67 13.18
C TRP A 87 9.06 3.29 11.95
N PHE A 88 8.61 4.50 11.65
CA PHE A 88 9.12 5.32 10.56
C PHE A 88 9.56 6.68 11.10
N GLY A 89 10.58 7.26 10.48
CA GLY A 89 11.07 8.60 10.76
C GLY A 89 12.51 8.65 11.27
N PRO A 90 13.02 9.84 11.62
CA PRO A 90 12.29 11.11 11.64
C PRO A 90 11.80 11.52 10.24
N LEU A 91 10.58 12.06 10.14
CA LEU A 91 10.00 12.44 8.85
C LEU A 91 10.73 13.67 8.27
N PRO A 92 11.12 13.64 6.98
CA PRO A 92 11.94 14.71 6.39
C PRO A 92 11.17 16.02 6.17
N ARG A 93 9.82 15.97 6.06
CA ARG A 93 9.00 17.14 5.74
C ARG A 93 7.63 17.09 6.43
N THR A 94 7.00 18.26 6.54
CA THR A 94 5.59 18.34 6.93
C THR A 94 4.73 18.11 5.69
N GLY A 95 3.78 17.19 5.75
CA GLY A 95 2.97 16.87 4.57
C GLY A 95 2.07 15.67 4.77
N SER A 96 1.34 15.34 3.70
CA SER A 96 0.60 14.09 3.60
C SER A 96 1.56 12.95 3.33
N TYR A 97 1.40 11.87 4.07
CA TYR A 97 2.12 10.62 3.89
C TYR A 97 1.10 9.50 3.67
N SER A 98 1.52 8.51 2.87
CA SER A 98 0.76 7.30 2.62
C SER A 98 1.41 6.13 3.34
N ILE A 99 0.58 5.29 3.95
CA ILE A 99 0.96 4.02 4.57
C ILE A 99 0.19 2.93 3.82
N THR A 100 0.92 2.06 3.12
CA THR A 100 0.40 0.89 2.41
C THR A 100 0.83 -0.39 3.14
N PHE A 101 0.40 -1.55 2.66
CA PHE A 101 0.76 -2.84 3.26
C PHE A 101 1.26 -3.84 2.24
N THR A 102 2.17 -4.69 2.71
CA THR A 102 2.64 -5.87 2.01
C THR A 102 2.43 -7.11 2.88
N PRO A 103 2.27 -8.30 2.28
CA PRO A 103 2.17 -8.57 0.84
C PRO A 103 0.83 -8.13 0.23
N ALA A 104 0.82 -7.84 -1.08
CA ALA A 104 -0.33 -7.25 -1.76
C ALA A 104 -1.60 -8.13 -1.75
N TYR A 105 -1.47 -9.45 -1.58
CA TYR A 105 -2.63 -10.35 -1.50
C TYR A 105 -3.45 -10.18 -0.21
N LEU A 106 -2.89 -9.54 0.82
CA LEU A 106 -3.61 -9.21 2.06
C LEU A 106 -4.37 -7.87 1.96
N ILE A 107 -4.16 -7.10 0.89
CA ILE A 107 -4.91 -5.86 0.66
C ILE A 107 -6.41 -6.19 0.51
N GLY A 108 -7.26 -5.46 1.23
CA GLY A 108 -8.71 -5.72 1.22
C GLY A 108 -9.17 -6.73 2.27
N THR A 109 -8.26 -7.37 3.00
CA THR A 109 -8.64 -8.28 4.09
C THR A 109 -8.95 -7.49 5.38
N PRO A 110 -10.00 -7.85 6.14
CA PRO A 110 -10.34 -7.17 7.39
C PRO A 110 -9.18 -7.24 8.38
N GLY A 111 -8.87 -6.13 9.04
CA GLY A 111 -7.90 -6.11 10.14
C GLY A 111 -7.98 -4.81 10.94
N THR A 112 -7.18 -4.74 11.99
CA THR A 112 -7.10 -3.59 12.89
C THR A 112 -5.76 -2.91 12.75
N VAL A 113 -5.78 -1.59 12.54
CA VAL A 113 -4.58 -0.77 12.42
C VAL A 113 -4.65 0.36 13.44
N GLU A 114 -3.56 0.57 14.18
CA GLU A 114 -3.34 1.79 14.95
C GLU A 114 -2.11 2.53 14.42
N ILE A 115 -2.30 3.81 14.10
CA ILE A 115 -1.27 4.70 13.56
C ILE A 115 -1.09 5.85 14.53
N CYS A 116 0.11 6.05 15.06
CA CYS A 116 0.40 7.14 16.00
C CYS A 116 1.53 8.04 15.51
N GLY A 117 1.36 9.34 15.63
CA GLY A 117 2.44 10.32 15.50
C GLY A 117 3.10 10.60 16.84
N ARG A 118 4.43 10.64 16.86
CA ARG A 118 5.27 10.91 18.05
C ARG A 118 6.30 11.97 17.73
N THR A 119 6.60 12.84 18.69
CA THR A 119 7.63 13.89 18.58
C THR A 119 8.99 13.44 19.08
N MET A 120 9.08 12.26 19.68
CA MET A 120 10.31 11.67 20.20
C MET A 120 10.53 10.31 19.56
N PRO A 121 11.80 9.90 19.37
CA PRO A 121 12.10 8.55 18.92
C PRO A 121 11.57 7.52 19.92
N PRO A 122 11.20 6.31 19.47
CA PRO A 122 10.93 5.22 20.40
C PRO A 122 12.18 4.96 21.24
N LYS A 123 12.00 4.67 22.53
CA LYS A 123 13.12 4.23 23.38
C LYS A 123 13.70 2.96 22.75
N THR A 124 14.96 3.02 22.36
CA THR A 124 15.74 1.83 22.06
C THR A 124 15.89 1.03 23.36
N PRO A 125 15.68 -0.31 23.33
CA PRO A 125 15.97 -1.16 24.47
C PRO A 125 17.44 -1.07 24.91
#